data_AF-M6ULX6-F1
#
_entry.id   AF-M6ULX6-F1
#
_cell.length_a   1.000
_cell.length_b   1.000
_cell.length_c   1.000
_cell.angle_alpha   90.00
_cell.angle_beta   90.00
_cell.angle_gamma   90.00
#
_symmetry.space_group_name_H-M   'P 1'
#
loop_
_entity.id
_entity.type
_entity.pdbx_description
1 polymer ?
#
loop_
_entity_poly.entity_id
_entity_poly.type
_entity_poly.pdbx_seq_one_letter_code
_entity_poly.pdbx_strand_id
1 'polypeptide(L)'
;MLSEVLREINIGLTEDELRRLIKVRLRKIGVDVPLESITIGSTDLLTKLGKGKLKTDLEKKEEDCVRKDLTAIQLSTLKFIDDFIRTVGLPPTYREIALHYVVTTKTIVDRILSMERKGFLKRMPMKSRGTILTAMANEMLLEAKEKLHEHKK
;
A
#
# COMPACT_ATOMS: atom_id res chain seq x y z
N MET A 1 16.55 -15.82 -11.95
CA MET A 1 17.66 -14.86 -11.97
C MET A 1 17.15 -13.42 -11.91
N LEU A 2 16.38 -12.93 -12.90
CA LEU A 2 15.78 -11.58 -12.89
C LEU A 2 14.66 -11.42 -11.85
N SER A 3 13.89 -12.48 -11.60
CA SER A 3 12.80 -12.52 -10.60
C SER A 3 13.26 -12.34 -9.15
N GLU A 4 14.49 -12.78 -8.82
CA GLU A 4 15.10 -12.61 -7.48
C GLU A 4 15.40 -11.14 -7.20
N VAL A 5 15.97 -10.45 -8.22
CA VAL A 5 16.33 -9.03 -8.15
C VAL A 5 15.09 -8.16 -8.04
N LEU A 6 13.99 -8.53 -8.70
CA LEU A 6 12.72 -7.80 -8.64
C LEU A 6 11.99 -7.96 -7.30
N ARG A 7 12.24 -9.05 -6.54
CA ARG A 7 11.66 -9.26 -5.21
C ARG A 7 12.27 -8.36 -4.13
N GLU A 8 13.54 -7.97 -4.26
CA GLU A 8 14.22 -7.09 -3.30
C GLU A 8 13.88 -5.61 -3.47
N ILE A 9 13.29 -5.20 -4.59
CA ILE A 9 13.00 -3.78 -4.91
C ILE A 9 11.50 -3.46 -4.75
N ASN A 10 10.83 -4.09 -3.78
CA ASN A 10 9.47 -3.70 -3.46
C ASN A 10 9.46 -2.61 -2.37
N ILE A 11 9.79 -1.40 -2.77
CA ILE A 11 9.81 -0.18 -1.95
C ILE A 11 9.51 0.99 -2.89
N GLY A 12 8.54 1.84 -2.57
CA GLY A 12 8.02 2.97 -3.37
C GLY A 12 9.05 3.91 -4.00
N LEU A 13 9.71 3.42 -5.03
CA LEU A 13 10.75 4.08 -5.79
C LEU A 13 10.12 4.55 -7.11
N THR A 14 10.31 5.82 -7.47
CA THR A 14 9.77 6.35 -8.74
C THR A 14 10.40 5.60 -9.92
N GLU A 15 9.69 5.54 -11.05
CA GLU A 15 10.14 4.78 -12.23
C GLU A 15 11.57 5.20 -12.67
N ASP A 16 11.92 6.47 -12.47
CA ASP A 16 13.24 7.04 -12.76
C ASP A 16 14.33 6.58 -11.79
N GLU A 17 14.01 6.44 -10.51
CA GLU A 17 14.93 5.92 -9.51
C GLU A 17 15.18 4.42 -9.70
N LEU A 18 14.16 3.66 -10.14
CA LEU A 18 14.31 2.26 -10.55
C LEU A 18 15.23 2.14 -11.76
N ARG A 19 15.03 2.96 -12.79
CA ARG A 19 15.91 3.00 -13.97
C ARG A 19 17.34 3.36 -13.60
N ARG A 20 17.54 4.29 -12.67
CA ARG A 20 18.87 4.63 -12.13
C ARG A 20 19.52 3.45 -11.42
N LEU A 21 18.78 2.75 -10.58
CA LEU A 21 19.29 1.61 -9.82
C LEU A 21 19.68 0.45 -10.75
N ILE A 22 18.83 0.15 -11.72
CA ILE A 22 19.09 -0.86 -12.76
C ILE A 22 20.34 -0.49 -13.57
N LYS A 23 20.47 0.77 -13.99
CA LYS A 23 21.66 1.24 -14.72
C LYS A 23 22.95 1.09 -13.92
N VAL A 24 22.95 1.45 -12.63
CA VAL A 24 24.11 1.27 -11.74
C VAL A 24 24.49 -0.21 -11.63
N ARG A 25 23.50 -1.10 -11.60
CA ARG A 25 23.73 -2.53 -11.49
C ARG A 25 24.27 -3.16 -12.79
N LEU A 26 23.76 -2.74 -13.95
CA LEU A 26 24.23 -3.18 -15.27
C LEU A 26 25.66 -2.72 -15.58
N ARG A 27 26.02 -1.51 -15.14
CA ARG A 27 27.39 -0.99 -15.29
C ARG A 27 28.44 -1.84 -14.57
N LYS A 28 28.08 -2.44 -13.41
CA LYS A 28 28.96 -3.38 -12.69
C LYS A 28 29.22 -4.69 -13.46
N ILE A 29 28.38 -4.99 -14.45
CA ILE A 29 28.49 -6.16 -15.34
C ILE A 29 29.17 -5.77 -16.66
N GLY A 30 29.55 -4.49 -16.84
CA GLY A 30 30.20 -3.98 -18.06
C GLY A 30 29.24 -3.61 -19.19
N VAL A 31 27.93 -3.57 -18.91
CA VAL A 31 26.89 -3.20 -19.88
C VAL A 31 26.47 -1.76 -19.60
N ASP A 32 26.79 -0.84 -20.51
CA ASP A 32 26.33 0.55 -20.43
C ASP A 32 25.12 0.76 -21.34
N VAL A 33 24.02 1.21 -20.75
CA VAL A 33 22.77 1.48 -21.44
C VAL A 33 22.24 2.86 -21.03
N PRO A 34 21.65 3.63 -21.97
CA PRO A 34 20.94 4.86 -21.64
C PRO A 34 19.71 4.55 -20.75
N LEU A 35 19.34 5.49 -19.88
CA LEU A 35 18.20 5.26 -18.96
C LEU A 35 16.88 5.02 -19.71
N GLU A 36 16.76 5.61 -20.90
CA GLU A 36 15.57 5.59 -21.76
C GLU A 36 15.32 4.23 -22.42
N SER A 37 16.35 3.38 -22.56
CA SER A 37 16.22 2.04 -23.13
C SER A 37 15.81 0.98 -22.11
N ILE A 38 15.73 1.32 -20.82
CA ILE A 38 15.30 0.41 -19.76
C ILE A 38 13.77 0.45 -19.70
N THR A 39 13.12 -0.35 -20.55
CA THR A 39 11.68 -0.57 -20.48
C THR A 39 11.38 -1.51 -19.32
N ILE A 40 10.91 -0.94 -18.21
CA ILE A 40 10.28 -1.75 -17.16
C ILE A 40 8.93 -2.15 -17.75
N GLY A 41 8.82 -3.40 -18.20
CA GLY A 41 7.60 -3.93 -18.80
C GLY A 41 6.44 -3.79 -17.81
N SER A 42 5.69 -2.69 -17.92
CA SER A 42 4.33 -2.64 -17.44
C SER A 42 3.60 -3.74 -18.18
N THR A 43 3.11 -4.75 -17.47
CA THR A 43 2.16 -5.69 -18.06
C THR A 43 1.01 -4.86 -18.63
N ASP A 44 0.93 -4.91 -19.95
CA ASP A 44 0.04 -4.23 -20.87
C ASP A 44 -1.40 -4.04 -20.38
N LEU A 45 -2.02 -2.89 -20.67
CA LEU A 45 -3.42 -2.72 -21.16
C LEU A 45 -3.79 -1.23 -21.42
N LEU A 46 -2.94 -0.39 -22.05
CA LEU A 46 -3.28 1.03 -22.31
C LEU A 46 -3.02 1.51 -23.75
N THR A 47 -3.13 0.64 -24.76
CA THR A 47 -2.95 1.00 -26.19
C THR A 47 -4.21 0.93 -27.04
N LYS A 48 -5.38 0.69 -26.46
CA LYS A 48 -6.66 0.78 -27.19
C LYS A 48 -7.65 1.63 -26.43
N LEU A 49 -7.61 2.94 -26.69
CA LEU A 49 -8.75 3.87 -26.82
C LEU A 49 -8.31 5.30 -26.48
N GLY A 50 -8.45 6.21 -27.44
CA GLY A 50 -8.81 7.61 -27.19
C GLY A 50 -7.71 8.56 -26.70
N LYS A 51 -7.34 9.51 -27.57
CA LYS A 51 -6.70 10.76 -27.16
C LYS A 51 -7.62 11.51 -26.18
N GLY A 52 -7.09 11.98 -25.05
CA GLY A 52 -7.81 12.85 -24.13
C GLY A 52 -6.90 13.51 -23.10
N LYS A 53 -6.75 14.83 -23.21
CA LYS A 53 -6.40 15.70 -22.08
C LYS A 53 -7.40 15.45 -20.94
N LEU A 54 -6.96 15.64 -19.69
CA LEU A 54 -7.78 15.66 -18.49
C LEU A 54 -8.53 14.34 -18.22
N LYS A 55 -8.08 13.60 -17.20
CA LYS A 55 -9.05 13.05 -16.26
C LYS A 55 -9.25 14.16 -15.22
N THR A 56 -10.11 15.15 -15.50
CA THR A 56 -11.43 15.25 -14.88
C THR A 56 -11.49 14.60 -13.50
N ASP A 57 -11.98 15.39 -12.56
CA ASP A 57 -12.15 15.13 -11.13
C ASP A 57 -13.21 14.04 -10.85
N LEU A 58 -13.50 13.19 -11.84
CA LEU A 58 -14.70 12.37 -11.98
C LEU A 58 -14.41 10.86 -12.08
N GLU A 59 -13.24 10.41 -12.52
CA GLU A 59 -12.88 8.95 -12.50
C GLU A 59 -12.03 8.55 -11.28
N LYS A 60 -11.60 9.52 -10.46
CA LYS A 60 -11.01 9.30 -9.14
C LYS A 60 -12.07 9.13 -8.03
N LYS A 61 -13.36 9.27 -8.38
CA LYS A 61 -14.46 9.44 -7.42
C LYS A 61 -15.26 8.16 -7.11
N GLU A 62 -15.04 7.06 -7.85
CA GLU A 62 -15.92 5.88 -7.75
C GLU A 62 -15.46 4.78 -6.77
N GLU A 63 -14.22 4.78 -6.29
CA GLU A 63 -13.79 3.84 -5.20
C GLU A 63 -13.60 4.51 -3.83
N ASP A 64 -13.79 5.84 -3.75
CA ASP A 64 -13.55 6.64 -2.54
C ASP A 64 -14.72 6.61 -1.52
N CYS A 65 -15.76 5.81 -1.74
CA CYS A 65 -16.91 5.79 -0.84
C CYS A 65 -17.66 4.46 -0.72
N VAL A 66 -17.10 3.43 -0.10
CA VAL A 66 -17.93 2.30 0.38
C VAL A 66 -17.27 1.68 1.64
N ARG A 67 -17.53 2.08 2.89
CA ARG A 67 -18.62 2.78 3.57
C ARG A 67 -17.97 3.45 4.81
N LYS A 68 -18.13 4.77 4.98
CA LYS A 68 -17.58 5.61 6.08
C LYS A 68 -16.07 5.91 5.98
N ASP A 69 -15.76 6.98 5.26
CA ASP A 69 -14.60 7.87 5.39
C ASP A 69 -13.18 7.31 5.24
N LEU A 70 -12.93 6.01 5.08
CA LEU A 70 -11.57 5.49 4.89
C LEU A 70 -11.15 5.53 3.42
N THR A 71 -9.98 6.09 3.14
CA THR A 71 -9.36 5.97 1.81
C THR A 71 -8.84 4.54 1.59
N ALA A 72 -8.66 4.13 0.34
CA ALA A 72 -8.17 2.78 0.01
C ALA A 72 -6.87 2.41 0.77
N ILE A 73 -5.96 3.38 0.89
CA ILE A 73 -4.70 3.23 1.63
C ILE A 73 -4.92 3.02 3.13
N GLN A 74 -5.89 3.72 3.72
CA GLN A 74 -6.24 3.58 5.13
C GLN A 74 -6.93 2.23 5.39
N LEU A 75 -7.82 1.80 4.49
CA LEU A 75 -8.44 0.48 4.53
C LEU A 75 -7.41 -0.64 4.44
N SER A 76 -6.45 -0.53 3.52
CA SER A 76 -5.33 -1.48 3.42
C SER A 76 -4.55 -1.55 4.73
N THR A 77 -4.28 -0.40 5.36
CA THR A 77 -3.57 -0.34 6.65
C THR A 77 -4.37 -1.01 7.77
N LEU A 78 -5.70 -0.83 7.79
CA LEU A 78 -6.57 -1.48 8.76
C LEU A 78 -6.55 -3.00 8.61
N LYS A 79 -6.63 -3.50 7.38
CA LYS A 79 -6.53 -4.93 7.06
C LYS A 79 -5.19 -5.51 7.49
N PHE A 80 -4.09 -4.81 7.18
CA PHE A 80 -2.76 -5.22 7.61
C PHE A 80 -2.66 -5.35 9.13
N ILE A 81 -3.24 -4.41 9.89
CA ILE A 81 -3.23 -4.47 11.35
C ILE A 81 -4.01 -5.69 11.88
N ASP A 82 -5.21 -5.97 11.34
CA ASP A 82 -5.99 -7.17 11.70
C ASP A 82 -5.24 -8.46 11.37
N ASP A 83 -4.69 -8.56 10.16
CA ASP A 83 -3.93 -9.73 9.73
C ASP A 83 -2.69 -9.93 10.60
N PHE A 84 -1.94 -8.87 10.90
CA PHE A 84 -0.75 -8.93 11.76
C PHE A 84 -1.10 -9.38 13.18
N ILE A 85 -2.21 -8.90 13.75
CA ILE A 85 -2.68 -9.34 15.06
C ILE A 85 -3.05 -10.82 15.02
N ARG A 86 -3.70 -11.29 13.95
CA ARG A 86 -4.08 -12.70 13.79
C ARG A 86 -2.89 -13.63 13.62
N THR A 87 -1.86 -13.20 12.89
CA THR A 87 -0.69 -14.03 12.60
C THR A 87 0.34 -14.03 13.72
N VAL A 88 0.61 -12.86 14.33
CA VAL A 88 1.68 -12.68 15.32
C VAL A 88 1.14 -12.71 16.75
N GLY A 89 -0.16 -12.50 16.95
CA GLY A 89 -0.79 -12.46 18.28
C GLY A 89 -0.54 -11.16 19.04
N LEU A 90 0.02 -10.14 18.39
CA LEU A 90 0.37 -8.86 19.01
C LEU A 90 0.11 -7.68 18.05
N PRO A 91 -0.26 -6.49 18.56
CA PRO A 91 -0.43 -5.32 17.70
C PRO A 91 0.88 -4.86 17.07
N PRO A 92 0.88 -4.49 15.77
CA PRO A 92 2.07 -3.97 15.12
C PRO A 92 2.45 -2.58 15.65
N THR A 93 3.75 -2.33 15.66
CA THR A 93 4.36 -1.03 15.90
C THR A 93 4.34 -0.18 14.63
N TYR A 94 4.49 1.14 14.77
CA TYR A 94 4.61 2.03 13.62
C TYR A 94 5.79 1.70 12.72
N ARG A 95 6.87 1.14 13.28
CA ARG A 95 8.05 0.76 12.50
C ARG A 95 7.79 -0.45 11.63
N GLU A 96 7.04 -1.43 12.13
CA GLU A 96 6.65 -2.63 11.35
C GLU A 96 5.69 -2.26 10.22
N ILE A 97 4.69 -1.41 10.50
CA ILE A 97 3.79 -0.89 9.47
C ILE A 97 4.57 -0.09 8.43
N ALA A 98 5.48 0.78 8.88
CA ALA A 98 6.32 1.57 7.99
C ALA A 98 7.23 0.70 7.12
N LEU A 99 7.77 -0.39 7.67
CA LEU A 99 8.58 -1.34 6.92
C LEU A 99 7.74 -2.09 5.87
N HIS A 100 6.50 -2.45 6.19
CA HIS A 100 5.61 -3.16 5.26
C HIS A 100 5.22 -2.31 4.05
N TYR A 101 4.85 -1.04 4.26
CA TYR A 101 4.50 -0.10 3.18
C TYR A 101 5.70 0.64 2.59
N VAL A 102 6.84 0.47 3.23
CA VAL A 102 8.10 1.12 2.93
C VAL A 102 8.00 2.63 2.79
N VAL A 103 7.41 3.20 3.83
CA VAL A 103 7.25 4.64 4.02
C VAL A 103 7.94 5.07 5.30
N THR A 104 8.02 6.37 5.53
CA THR A 104 8.57 6.86 6.79
C THR A 104 7.64 6.57 7.97
N THR A 105 8.21 6.40 9.16
CA THR A 105 7.42 6.26 10.40
C THR A 105 6.47 7.43 10.62
N LYS A 106 6.87 8.65 10.23
CA LYS A 106 6.04 9.86 10.31
C LYS A 106 4.76 9.72 9.47
N THR A 107 4.89 9.24 8.23
CA THR A 107 3.75 9.00 7.34
C THR A 107 2.74 8.02 7.95
N ILE A 108 3.22 6.97 8.63
CA ILE A 108 2.35 6.02 9.34
C ILE A 108 1.69 6.67 10.55
N VAL A 109 2.42 7.45 11.34
CA VAL A 109 1.84 8.18 12.48
C VAL A 109 0.68 9.06 12.02
N ASP A 110 0.86 9.85 10.96
CA ASP A 110 -0.18 10.71 10.41
C ASP A 110 -1.39 9.90 9.90
N ARG A 111 -1.13 8.75 9.26
CA ARG A 111 -2.18 7.83 8.80
C ARG A 111 -2.99 7.27 9.96
N ILE A 112 -2.32 6.78 11.01
CA ILE A 112 -2.96 6.22 12.21
C ILE A 112 -3.76 7.30 12.93
N LEU A 113 -3.25 8.53 13.06
CA LEU A 113 -3.97 9.65 13.65
C LEU A 113 -5.23 10.02 12.85
N SER A 114 -5.18 9.95 11.52
CA SER A 114 -6.38 10.14 10.69
C SER A 114 -7.43 9.05 10.94
N MET A 115 -7.00 7.79 11.07
CA MET A 115 -7.89 6.65 11.35
C MET A 115 -8.45 6.68 12.78
N GLU A 116 -7.67 7.17 13.74
CA GLU A 116 -8.09 7.37 15.14
C GLU A 116 -9.15 8.46 15.24
N ARG A 117 -8.97 9.60 14.55
CA ARG A 117 -10.00 10.65 14.46
C ARG A 117 -11.31 10.16 13.86
N LYS A 118 -11.24 9.18 12.96
CA LYS A 118 -12.42 8.53 12.35
C LYS A 118 -13.02 7.43 13.22
N GLY A 119 -12.39 7.08 14.34
CA GLY A 119 -12.89 6.10 15.30
C GLY A 119 -12.60 4.64 14.96
N PHE A 120 -11.74 4.34 13.98
CA PHE A 120 -11.38 2.97 13.60
C PHE A 120 -10.23 2.38 14.42
N LEU A 121 -9.37 3.24 14.94
CA LEU A 121 -8.23 2.85 15.77
C LEU A 121 -8.25 3.64 17.07
N LYS A 122 -7.74 3.01 18.12
CA LYS A 122 -7.45 3.66 19.39
C LYS A 122 -6.00 3.39 19.77
N ARG A 123 -5.32 4.41 20.27
CA ARG A 123 -3.94 4.27 20.74
C ARG A 123 -3.85 4.35 22.26
N MET A 124 -3.03 3.46 22.83
CA MET A 124 -2.59 3.56 24.22
C MET A 124 -1.34 4.44 24.30
N PRO A 125 -1.36 5.55 25.05
CA PRO A 125 -0.17 6.39 25.23
C PRO A 125 0.97 5.59 25.90
N MET A 126 2.21 5.97 25.60
CA MET A 126 3.44 5.39 26.17
C MET A 126 3.68 3.89 25.89
N LYS A 127 2.90 3.27 24.99
CA LYS A 127 3.09 1.88 24.56
C LYS A 127 3.36 1.80 23.06
N SER A 128 4.51 1.25 22.68
CA SER A 128 4.89 1.05 21.26
C SER A 128 3.93 0.11 20.52
N ARG A 129 3.39 -0.89 21.21
CA ARG A 129 2.36 -1.83 20.70
C ARG A 129 0.96 -1.47 21.22
N GLY A 130 0.68 -0.16 21.27
CA GLY A 130 -0.55 0.38 21.84
C GLY A 130 -1.71 0.52 20.86
N THR A 131 -1.57 0.06 19.62
CA THR A 131 -2.60 0.19 18.58
C THR A 131 -3.70 -0.86 18.79
N ILE A 132 -4.94 -0.41 18.99
CA ILE A 132 -6.09 -1.28 19.23
C ILE A 132 -7.15 -1.01 18.17
N LEU A 133 -7.69 -2.08 17.57
CA LEU A 133 -8.84 -2.02 16.68
C LEU A 133 -10.12 -1.75 17.49
N THR A 134 -10.93 -0.79 17.06
CA THR A 134 -12.21 -0.50 17.70
C THR A 134 -13.30 -1.46 17.23
N ALA A 135 -14.45 -1.47 17.91
CA ALA A 135 -15.62 -2.25 17.49
C ALA A 135 -16.04 -1.91 16.04
N MET A 136 -16.03 -0.62 15.68
CA MET A 136 -16.35 -0.18 14.31
C MET A 136 -15.40 -0.77 13.25
N ALA A 137 -14.11 -0.85 13.56
CA ALA A 137 -13.15 -1.50 12.65
C ALA A 137 -13.42 -3.00 12.51
N ASN A 138 -13.73 -3.68 13.61
CA ASN A 138 -14.02 -5.11 13.59
C ASN A 138 -15.30 -5.44 12.83
N GLU A 139 -16.37 -4.66 13.02
CA GLU A 139 -17.62 -4.78 12.27
C GLU A 139 -17.37 -4.60 10.76
N MET A 140 -16.64 -3.54 10.38
CA MET A 140 -16.31 -3.29 8.98
C MET A 140 -15.48 -4.43 8.35
N LEU A 141 -14.52 -4.98 9.10
CA LEU A 141 -13.71 -6.09 8.65
C LEU A 141 -14.51 -7.39 8.54
N LEU A 142 -15.50 -7.61 9.43
CA LEU A 142 -16.37 -8.77 9.39
C LEU A 142 -17.30 -8.71 8.17
N GLU A 143 -17.97 -7.58 7.94
CA GLU A 143 -18.80 -7.35 6.75
C GLU A 143 -18.01 -7.56 5.44
N ALA A 144 -16.73 -7.15 5.43
CA ALA A 144 -15.87 -7.32 4.27
C ALA A 144 -15.51 -8.80 4.02
N LYS A 145 -15.36 -9.60 5.09
CA LYS A 145 -15.07 -11.04 4.99
C LYS A 145 -16.29 -11.83 4.53
N GLU A 146 -17.48 -11.51 5.03
CA GLU A 146 -18.73 -12.19 4.67
C GLU A 146 -19.05 -12.08 3.18
N LYS A 147 -18.92 -10.88 2.59
CA LYS A 147 -19.11 -10.67 1.14
C LYS A 147 -18.16 -11.47 0.27
N LEU A 148 -16.94 -11.71 0.77
CA LEU A 148 -15.93 -12.51 0.08
C LEU A 148 -16.27 -14.01 0.09
N HIS A 149 -17.01 -14.47 1.11
CA HIS A 149 -17.51 -15.84 1.19
C HIS A 149 -18.75 -16.07 0.32
N GLU A 150 -19.64 -15.08 0.20
CA GLU A 150 -20.83 -15.19 -0.66
C GLU A 150 -20.50 -15.29 -2.15
N HIS A 151 -19.44 -14.63 -2.62
CA HIS A 151 -19.02 -14.71 -4.04
C HIS A 151 -18.27 -15.99 -4.39
N LYS A 152 -17.89 -16.81 -3.41
CA LYS A 152 -17.18 -18.09 -3.61
C LYS A 152 -18.11 -19.31 -3.56
N LYS A 153 -19.41 -19.09 -3.43
CA LYS A 153 -20.44 -20.13 -3.35
C LYS A 153 -21.27 -20.14 -4.62
#